data_AF-A0A645IQP1-F1
#
_entry.id   AF-A0A645IQP1-F1
#
_cell.length_a   1.000
_cell.length_b   1.000
_cell.length_c   1.000
_cell.angle_alpha   90.00
_cell.angle_beta   90.00
_cell.angle_gamma   90.00
#
_symmetry.space_group_name_H-M   'P 1'
#
loop_
_entity.id
_entity.type
_entity.pdbx_description
1 polymer ?
#
loop_
_entity_poly.entity_id
_entity_poly.type
_entity_poly.pdbx_seq_one_letter_code
_entity_poly.pdbx_strand_id
1 'polypeptide(L)'
;MVRTIDIGGLKAGVHTFTWDGTMTDGTDAPSGSYNVSIAASNGGTQLVAQPLQFALVQGVIRSNGGNTLDLGTYGTTTLDEVRQII
;
A
#
# COMPACT_ATOMS: atom_id res chain seq x y z
N MET A 1 3.64 -12.60 -12.70
CA MET A 1 4.57 -11.68 -12.02
C MET A 1 4.87 -10.55 -12.99
N VAL A 2 4.65 -9.29 -12.61
CA VAL A 2 4.81 -8.14 -13.52
C VAL A 2 6.20 -7.50 -13.36
N ARG A 3 6.61 -7.29 -12.11
CA ARG A 3 7.92 -6.76 -11.74
C ARG A 3 8.32 -7.19 -10.33
N THR A 4 9.63 -7.34 -10.12
CA THR A 4 10.26 -7.42 -8.80
C THR A 4 11.09 -6.16 -8.60
N ILE A 5 10.96 -5.49 -7.45
CA ILE A 5 11.68 -4.26 -7.13
C ILE A 5 12.49 -4.51 -5.87
N ASP A 6 13.80 -4.26 -5.92
CA ASP A 6 14.64 -4.19 -4.73
C ASP A 6 14.60 -2.77 -4.17
N ILE A 7 14.00 -2.64 -2.98
CA ILE A 7 13.81 -1.36 -2.27
C ILE A 7 15.05 -1.02 -1.41
N GLY A 8 15.93 -1.99 -1.16
CA GLY A 8 17.07 -1.83 -0.27
C GLY A 8 16.70 -1.79 1.22
N GLY A 9 17.64 -1.35 2.04
CA GLY A 9 17.50 -1.31 3.49
C GLY A 9 16.65 -0.14 3.97
N LEU A 10 15.69 -0.41 4.85
CA LEU A 10 14.83 0.59 5.48
C LEU A 10 14.93 0.50 7.01
N LYS A 11 14.76 1.64 7.68
CA LYS A 11 14.53 1.66 9.13
C LYS A 11 13.08 1.25 9.43
N ALA A 12 12.80 0.81 10.66
CA ALA A 12 11.43 0.57 11.10
C ALA A 12 10.58 1.84 10.95
N GLY A 13 9.33 1.68 10.51
CA GLY A 13 8.39 2.79 10.26
C GLY A 13 7.55 2.57 9.01
N VAL A 14 6.78 3.60 8.65
CA VAL A 14 5.98 3.63 7.43
C VAL A 14 6.82 4.22 6.30
N HIS A 15 6.82 3.56 5.14
CA HIS A 15 7.48 4.01 3.92
C HIS A 15 6.53 3.86 2.74
N THR A 16 6.54 4.84 1.85
CA THR A 16 5.66 4.90 0.69
C THR A 16 6.50 4.91 -0.59
N PHE A 17 6.09 4.10 -1.56
CA PHE A 17 6.79 3.92 -2.83
C PHE A 17 5.82 4.07 -3.99
N THR A 18 6.32 4.58 -5.11
CA THR A 18 5.58 4.65 -6.37
C THR A 18 6.28 3.76 -7.39
N TRP A 19 5.57 2.77 -7.90
CA TRP A 19 6.02 2.02 -9.07
C TRP A 19 5.76 2.86 -10.32
N ASP A 20 6.75 2.91 -11.21
CA ASP A 20 6.70 3.68 -12.47
C ASP A 20 5.73 3.11 -13.53
N GLY A 21 5.10 1.96 -13.27
CA GLY A 21 4.15 1.33 -14.20
C GLY A 21 4.80 0.46 -15.28
N THR A 22 6.10 0.20 -15.22
CA THR A 22 6.82 -0.65 -16.19
C THR A 22 6.97 -2.10 -15.74
N MET A 23 6.92 -3.02 -16.69
CA MET A 23 7.18 -4.45 -16.50
C MET A 23 8.68 -4.76 -16.44
N THR A 24 9.02 -6.01 -16.13
CA THR A 24 10.43 -6.46 -16.00
C THR A 24 11.23 -6.30 -17.30
N ASP A 25 10.59 -6.33 -18.46
CA ASP A 25 11.21 -6.13 -19.77
C ASP A 25 11.33 -4.65 -20.19
N GLY A 26 10.91 -3.72 -19.33
CA GLY A 26 10.94 -2.28 -19.56
C GLY A 26 9.76 -1.73 -20.37
N THR A 27 8.81 -2.56 -20.77
CA THR A 27 7.57 -2.09 -21.44
C THR A 27 6.53 -1.63 -20.42
N ASP A 28 5.57 -0.83 -20.87
CA ASP A 28 4.49 -0.35 -20.00
C ASP A 28 3.56 -1.50 -19.60
N ALA A 29 3.21 -1.56 -18.32
CA ALA A 29 2.20 -2.49 -17.84
C ALA A 29 0.82 -2.10 -18.38
N PRO A 30 -0.01 -3.07 -18.81
CA PRO A 30 -1.37 -2.78 -19.24
C PRO A 30 -2.19 -2.03 -18.18
N SER A 31 -3.15 -1.21 -18.60
CA SER A 31 -4.08 -0.58 -17.67
C SER A 31 -4.84 -1.63 -16.87
N GLY A 32 -4.81 -1.53 -15.54
CA GLY A 32 -5.47 -2.50 -14.67
C GLY A 32 -5.13 -2.33 -13.20
N SER A 33 -5.72 -3.20 -12.37
CA SER A 33 -5.39 -3.31 -10.95
C SER A 33 -4.29 -4.34 -10.74
N TYR A 34 -3.34 -4.02 -9.87
CA TYR A 34 -2.20 -4.88 -9.55
C TYR A 34 -2.12 -5.10 -8.04
N ASN A 35 -1.66 -6.28 -7.64
CA ASN A 35 -1.36 -6.61 -6.25
C ASN A 35 0.14 -6.57 -6.00
N VAL A 36 0.52 -6.15 -4.80
CA VAL A 36 1.91 -6.18 -4.33
C VAL A 36 2.06 -7.20 -3.20
N SER A 37 3.20 -7.87 -3.17
CA SER A 37 3.65 -8.68 -2.03
C SER A 37 5.03 -8.17 -1.62
N ILE A 38 5.24 -8.02 -0.31
CA ILE A 38 6.47 -7.47 0.26
C ILE A 38 7.13 -8.52 1.14
N ALA A 39 8.39 -8.83 0.85
CA ALA A 39 9.24 -9.64 1.70
C ALA A 39 10.34 -8.75 2.29
N ALA A 40 10.50 -8.78 3.61
CA ALA A 40 11.53 -8.03 4.33
C ALA A 40 12.35 -8.98 5.20
N SER A 41 13.65 -8.71 5.35
CA SER A 41 14.53 -9.44 6.25
C SER A 41 15.62 -8.54 6.83
N ASN A 42 16.15 -8.91 8.00
CA ASN A 42 17.32 -8.27 8.60
C ASN A 42 18.29 -9.35 9.07
N GLY A 43 19.53 -9.33 8.55
CA GLY A 43 20.55 -10.32 8.88
C GLY A 43 20.12 -11.77 8.58
N GLY A 44 19.32 -12.00 7.54
CA GLY A 44 18.77 -13.33 7.19
C GLY A 44 17.53 -13.74 7.98
N THR A 45 17.10 -12.97 8.99
CA THR A 45 15.85 -13.21 9.71
C THR A 45 14.70 -12.52 8.97
N GLN A 46 13.67 -13.27 8.59
CA GLN A 46 12.48 -12.73 7.95
C GLN A 46 11.68 -11.86 8.92
N LEU A 47 11.17 -10.73 8.42
CA LEU A 47 10.34 -9.79 9.16
C LEU A 47 8.92 -9.82 8.60
N VAL A 48 7.95 -9.53 9.46
CA VAL A 48 6.57 -9.27 9.04
C VAL A 48 6.53 -7.88 8.43
N ALA A 49 6.18 -7.80 7.14
CA ALA A 49 5.92 -6.55 6.44
C ALA A 49 4.42 -6.42 6.18
N GLN A 50 3.82 -5.32 6.61
CA GLN A 50 2.42 -5.01 6.30
C GLN A 50 2.37 -4.21 4.99
N PRO A 51 1.87 -4.78 3.88
CA PRO A 51 1.68 -4.02 2.67
C PRO A 51 0.59 -2.96 2.90
N LEU A 52 0.84 -1.77 2.37
CA LEU A 52 -0.09 -0.65 2.37
C LEU A 52 -0.46 -0.32 0.92
N GLN A 53 -1.68 0.14 0.73
CA GLN A 53 -2.16 0.60 -0.57
C GLN A 53 -2.71 2.01 -0.46
N PHE A 54 -2.69 2.71 -1.59
CA PHE A 54 -3.30 4.02 -1.71
C PHE A 54 -4.82 3.88 -1.87
N ALA A 55 -5.57 4.75 -1.20
CA ALA A 55 -7.01 4.88 -1.39
C ALA A 55 -7.41 6.35 -1.25
N LEU A 56 -8.26 6.82 -2.17
CA LEU A 56 -8.79 8.18 -2.14
C LEU A 56 -9.98 8.25 -1.18
N VAL A 57 -9.94 9.21 -0.25
CA VAL A 57 -11.09 9.49 0.63
C VAL A 57 -12.17 10.19 -0.19
N GLN A 58 -13.35 9.58 -0.25
CA GLN A 58 -14.53 10.10 -0.94
C GLN A 58 -15.50 10.80 0.02
N GLY A 59 -15.44 10.47 1.30
CA GLY A 59 -16.30 11.07 2.32
C GLY A 59 -15.99 10.61 3.74
N VAL A 60 -16.82 11.07 4.67
CA VAL A 60 -16.80 10.68 6.08
C VAL A 60 -18.17 10.17 6.47
N ILE A 61 -18.22 8.96 7.03
CA ILE A 61 -19.45 8.34 7.54
C ILE A 61 -19.47 8.51 9.05
N ARG A 62 -20.55 9.05 9.59
CA ARG A 62 -20.78 9.19 11.03
C ARG A 62 -21.78 8.12 11.49
N SER A 63 -21.41 7.37 12.51
CA SER A 63 -22.28 6.36 13.10
C SER A 63 -22.23 6.40 14.64
N ASN A 64 -23.15 5.70 15.29
CA ASN A 64 -23.15 5.59 16.75
C ASN A 64 -21.87 4.92 17.31
N GLY A 65 -21.13 4.18 16.48
CA GLY A 65 -19.87 3.52 16.84
C GLY A 65 -18.60 4.34 16.54
N GLY A 66 -18.74 5.57 16.02
CA GLY A 66 -17.62 6.42 15.64
C GLY A 66 -17.67 6.86 14.17
N ASN A 67 -16.65 7.62 13.76
CA ASN A 67 -16.49 8.12 12.41
C ASN A 67 -15.57 7.20 11.60
N THR A 68 -15.95 6.89 10.38
CA THR A 68 -15.11 6.17 9.40
C THR A 68 -14.91 7.00 8.14
N LEU A 69 -13.82 6.72 7.42
CA LEU A 69 -13.54 7.28 6.10
C LEU A 69 -14.14 6.36 5.05
N ASP A 70 -14.85 6.94 4.08
CA ASP A 70 -15.30 6.24 2.89
C ASP A 70 -14.21 6.29 1.81
N LEU A 71 -13.76 5.12 1.39
CA LEU A 71 -12.71 4.90 0.39
C LEU A 71 -13.29 4.35 -0.93
N GLY A 72 -14.60 4.45 -1.12
CA GLY A 72 -15.31 4.02 -2.33
C GLY A 72 -15.26 2.51 -2.52
N THR A 73 -14.68 2.07 -3.64
CA THR A 73 -14.55 0.63 -3.96
C THR A 73 -13.70 -0.13 -2.96
N TYR A 74 -12.85 0.55 -2.19
CA TYR A 74 -12.06 -0.06 -1.13
C TYR A 74 -12.81 -0.23 0.19
N GLY A 75 -14.05 0.29 0.28
CA GLY A 75 -14.88 0.20 1.47
C GLY A 75 -14.59 1.33 2.45
N THR A 76 -14.60 1.02 3.74
CA THR A 76 -14.48 2.03 4.80
C THR A 76 -13.41 1.64 5.80
N THR A 77 -12.70 2.62 6.38
CA THR A 77 -11.67 2.41 7.41
C THR A 77 -11.80 3.43 8.52
N THR A 78 -11.21 3.15 9.68
CA THR A 78 -11.08 4.12 10.78
C THR A 78 -9.81 4.95 10.64
N LEU A 79 -9.75 6.11 11.30
CA LEU A 79 -8.58 6.99 11.20
C LEU A 79 -7.32 6.37 11.82
N ASP A 80 -7.45 5.50 12.82
CA ASP A 80 -6.34 4.78 13.46
C ASP A 80 -5.76 3.67 12.58
N GLU A 81 -6.47 3.23 11.54
CA GLU A 81 -5.96 2.32 10.52
C GLU A 81 -5.21 3.06 9.40
N VAL A 82 -5.36 4.38 9.29
CA VAL A 82 -4.62 5.21 8.33
C VAL A 82 -3.14 5.30 8.72
N ARG A 83 -2.25 5.01 7.78
CA ARG A 83 -0.80 5.02 8.00
C ARG A 83 -0.12 6.30 7.52
N GLN A 84 -0.73 7.01 6.58
CA GLN A 84 -0.25 8.29 6.06
C GLN A 84 -1.40 9.06 5.37
N ILE A 85 -1.37 10.39 5.47
CA ILE A 85 -2.21 11.32 4.68
C ILE A 85 -1.26 12.09 3.76
N ILE A 86 -1.65 12.26 2.50
CA ILE A 86 -0.86 12.90 1.43
C ILE A 86 -1.63 14.10 0.89
#